data_AF-A0A965JYW9-F1
#
_entry.id   AF-A0A965JYW9-F1
#
_cell.length_a   1.000
_cell.length_b   1.000
_cell.length_c   1.000
_cell.angle_alpha   90.00
_cell.angle_beta   90.00
_cell.angle_gamma   90.00
#
_symmetry.space_group_name_H-M   'P 1'
#
loop_
_entity.id
_entity.type
_entity.pdbx_description
1 polymer ?
#
loop_
_entity_poly.entity_id
_entity_poly.type
_entity_poly.pdbx_seq_one_letter_code
_entity_poly.pdbx_strand_id
1 'polypeptide(L)'
;TVFGTGEQTRDFIYVDDVTAAFTAASLVSGTGELINIGTGRETSVNDLIRSLNALTGRDVQPHMAPARPGELDRSVLDVSLANRLLNWQSEVGITEGLGRTWEWFTGPLGAAAIA
;
A
#
# COMPACT_ATOMS: atom_id res chain seq x y z
N THR A 1 2.73 -15.13 -8.39
CA THR A 1 4.09 -15.60 -8.06
C THR A 1 4.66 -14.72 -6.96
N VAL A 2 5.31 -15.30 -5.96
CA VAL A 2 6.05 -14.60 -4.91
C VAL A 2 7.53 -14.87 -5.11
N PHE A 3 8.36 -13.83 -5.08
CA PHE A 3 9.81 -13.94 -5.21
C PHE A 3 10.43 -13.95 -3.81
N GLY A 4 11.34 -14.89 -3.55
CA GLY A 4 11.90 -15.09 -2.21
C GLY A 4 10.93 -15.80 -1.27
N THR A 5 10.96 -15.47 0.01
CA THR A 5 10.14 -16.13 1.05
C THR A 5 8.75 -15.53 1.24
N GLY A 6 8.51 -14.33 0.72
CA GLY A 6 7.30 -13.55 1.00
C GLY A 6 7.35 -12.76 2.31
N GLU A 7 8.45 -12.83 3.05
CA GLU A 7 8.65 -12.12 4.32
C GLU A 7 9.11 -10.67 4.14
N GLN A 8 9.45 -10.26 2.91
CA GLN A 8 9.82 -8.88 2.65
C GLN A 8 8.65 -7.94 2.94
N THR A 9 8.90 -6.84 3.65
CA THR A 9 7.88 -5.91 4.12
C THR A 9 7.86 -4.62 3.31
N ARG A 10 6.67 -4.08 3.10
CA ARG A 10 6.42 -2.77 2.48
C ARG A 10 5.42 -1.97 3.32
N ASP A 11 5.51 -0.65 3.19
CA ASP A 11 4.48 0.30 3.63
C ASP A 11 3.48 0.52 2.49
N PHE A 12 2.35 -0.18 2.57
CA PHE A 12 1.26 -0.06 1.60
C PHE A 12 0.29 1.02 2.06
N ILE A 13 0.07 2.00 1.18
CA ILE A 13 -0.87 3.10 1.39
C ILE A 13 -1.97 3.05 0.32
N TYR A 14 -3.20 3.36 0.72
CA TYR A 14 -4.31 3.44 -0.22
C TYR A 14 -4.23 4.74 -1.04
N VAL A 15 -4.63 4.71 -2.31
CA VAL A 15 -4.40 5.83 -3.23
C VAL A 15 -5.12 7.11 -2.81
N ASP A 16 -6.31 7.02 -2.21
CA ASP A 16 -7.06 8.20 -1.79
C ASP A 16 -6.32 8.95 -0.66
N ASP A 17 -5.67 8.24 0.25
CA ASP A 17 -4.83 8.82 1.30
C ASP A 17 -3.68 9.62 0.67
N VAL A 18 -3.06 9.10 -0.40
CA VAL A 18 -2.01 9.82 -1.14
C VAL A 18 -2.57 11.11 -1.76
N THR A 19 -3.76 11.07 -2.36
CA THR A 19 -4.39 12.27 -2.94
C THR A 19 -4.78 13.30 -1.88
N ALA A 20 -5.21 12.85 -0.70
CA ALA A 20 -5.48 13.71 0.44
C ALA A 20 -4.20 14.40 0.93
N ALA A 21 -3.07 13.68 0.96
CA ALA A 21 -1.77 14.25 1.29
C ALA A 21 -1.33 15.34 0.29
N PHE A 22 -1.51 15.11 -1.02
CA PHE A 22 -1.23 16.13 -2.03
C PHE A 22 -2.13 17.36 -1.89
N THR A 23 -3.41 17.15 -1.59
CA THR A 23 -4.36 18.24 -1.33
C THR A 23 -3.91 19.05 -0.11
N ALA A 24 -3.56 18.40 0.99
CA ALA A 24 -3.04 19.05 2.19
C ALA A 24 -1.74 19.83 1.90
N ALA A 25 -0.80 19.23 1.16
CA ALA A 25 0.45 19.87 0.76
C ALA A 25 0.22 21.12 -0.10
N SER A 26 -0.80 21.13 -0.96
CA SER A 26 -1.12 22.28 -1.81
C SER A 26 -1.61 23.51 -1.02
N LEU A 27 -2.06 23.32 0.23
CA LEU A 27 -2.57 24.38 1.10
C LEU A 27 -1.48 24.99 2.00
N VAL A 28 -0.29 24.40 2.02
CA VAL A 28 0.84 24.85 2.84
C VAL A 28 1.83 25.60 1.96
N SER A 29 2.28 26.77 2.40
CA SER A 29 3.32 27.54 1.71
C SER A 29 4.63 26.75 1.66
N GLY A 30 5.28 26.77 0.49
CA GLY A 30 6.43 25.92 0.15
C GLY A 30 7.46 25.79 1.27
N THR A 31 7.48 24.61 1.89
CA THR A 31 8.34 24.28 3.03
C THR A 31 9.79 24.04 2.61
N GLY A 32 10.03 23.68 1.34
CA GLY A 32 11.33 23.22 0.83
C GLY A 32 11.72 21.82 1.31
N GLU A 33 10.82 21.13 2.00
CA GLU A 33 11.07 19.85 2.65
C GLU A 33 10.71 18.66 1.75
N LEU A 34 11.42 17.55 1.93
CA LEU A 34 11.06 16.27 1.35
C LEU A 34 10.22 15.48 2.34
N ILE A 35 8.95 15.24 2.01
CA ILE A 35 7.97 14.64 2.92
C ILE A 35 7.59 13.25 2.42
N ASN A 36 7.80 12.24 3.27
CA ASN A 36 7.33 10.89 3.03
C ASN A 36 5.81 10.80 3.24
N ILE A 37 5.11 10.21 2.28
CA ILE A 37 3.68 9.92 2.37
C ILE A 37 3.52 8.39 2.39
N GLY A 38 3.03 7.87 3.52
CA GLY A 38 2.88 6.44 3.79
C GLY A 38 2.04 6.23 5.05
N THR A 39 1.98 4.99 5.53
CA THR A 39 1.26 4.64 6.76
C THR A 39 2.20 4.51 7.96
N GLY A 40 3.51 4.35 7.72
CA GLY A 40 4.49 4.02 8.76
C GLY A 40 4.35 2.61 9.30
N ARG A 41 3.58 1.74 8.61
CA ARG A 41 3.30 0.36 9.03
C ARG A 41 3.88 -0.61 8.02
N GLU A 42 4.48 -1.67 8.54
CA GLU A 42 5.01 -2.76 7.73
C GLU A 42 3.94 -3.81 7.44
N THR A 43 3.97 -4.37 6.23
CA THR A 43 3.15 -5.51 5.83
C THR A 43 3.98 -6.39 4.91
N SER A 44 4.12 -7.67 5.24
CA SER A 44 4.82 -8.63 4.39
C SER A 44 3.97 -9.03 3.17
N VAL A 45 4.60 -9.59 2.14
CA VAL A 45 3.86 -10.18 1.02
C VAL A 45 2.96 -11.33 1.50
N ASN A 46 3.43 -12.12 2.47
CA ASN A 46 2.65 -13.19 3.09
C ASN A 46 1.43 -12.65 3.86
N ASP A 47 1.55 -11.53 4.58
CA ASP A 47 0.42 -10.86 5.23
C ASP A 47 -0.61 -10.38 4.20
N LEU A 48 -0.13 -9.77 3.11
CA LEU A 48 -0.98 -9.26 2.03
C LEU A 48 -1.82 -10.38 1.40
N ILE A 49 -1.20 -11.53 1.12
CA ILE A 49 -1.89 -12.71 0.57
C ILE A 49 -2.93 -13.24 1.55
N ARG A 50 -2.59 -13.33 2.85
CA ARG A 50 -3.56 -13.77 3.87
C ARG A 50 -4.75 -12.83 3.98
N SER A 51 -4.53 -11.52 3.93
CA SER A 51 -5.58 -10.51 3.92
C SER A 51 -6.48 -10.64 2.70
N LEU A 52 -5.91 -10.88 1.51
CA LEU A 52 -6.68 -11.10 0.28
C LEU A 52 -7.48 -12.41 0.31
N ASN A 53 -6.90 -13.50 0.81
CA ASN A 53 -7.61 -14.78 0.97
C ASN A 53 -8.80 -14.62 1.94
N ALA A 54 -8.58 -13.95 3.08
CA ALA A 54 -9.64 -13.66 4.04
C ALA A 54 -10.76 -12.78 3.45
N LEU A 55 -10.38 -11.71 2.72
CA LEU A 55 -11.32 -10.80 2.07
C LEU A 55 -12.18 -11.49 1.00
N THR A 56 -11.56 -12.35 0.19
CA THR A 56 -12.20 -12.95 -0.98
C THR A 56 -12.85 -14.31 -0.71
N GLY A 57 -12.63 -14.88 0.48
CA GLY A 57 -13.03 -16.25 0.81
C GLY A 57 -12.31 -17.31 -0.04
N ARG A 58 -11.16 -16.98 -0.62
CA ARG A 58 -10.36 -17.87 -1.46
C ARG A 58 -9.16 -18.39 -0.69
N ASP A 59 -8.60 -19.50 -1.18
CA ASP A 59 -7.35 -20.06 -0.70
C ASP A 59 -6.30 -20.05 -1.83
N VAL A 60 -5.82 -18.86 -2.17
CA VAL A 60 -4.79 -18.70 -3.20
C VAL A 60 -3.44 -19.08 -2.61
N GLN A 61 -2.83 -20.11 -3.19
CA GLN A 61 -1.47 -20.53 -2.87
C GLN A 61 -0.49 -19.95 -3.90
N PRO A 62 0.49 -19.12 -3.48
CA PRO A 62 1.39 -18.48 -4.42
C PRO A 62 2.39 -19.47 -5.00
N HIS A 63 2.67 -19.35 -6.31
CA HIS A 63 3.87 -19.96 -6.89
C HIS A 63 5.11 -19.23 -6.39
N MET A 64 6.03 -19.96 -5.77
CA MET A 64 7.29 -19.39 -5.27
C MET A 64 8.35 -19.36 -6.37
N ALA A 65 9.14 -18.29 -6.41
CA ALA A 65 10.25 -18.09 -7.34
C ALA A 65 11.49 -17.59 -6.60
N PRO A 66 12.71 -17.75 -7.18
CA PRO A 66 13.94 -17.24 -6.57
C PRO A 66 13.85 -15.74 -6.24
N ALA A 67 14.52 -15.31 -5.18
CA ALA A 67 14.56 -13.89 -4.81
C ALA A 67 15.16 -13.03 -5.94
N ARG A 68 14.64 -11.81 -6.11
CA ARG A 68 15.15 -10.88 -7.12
C ARG A 68 16.44 -10.22 -6.64
N PRO A 69 17.51 -10.19 -7.44
CA PRO A 69 18.71 -9.44 -7.10
C PRO A 69 18.38 -7.97 -6.82
N GLY A 70 18.82 -7.45 -5.67
CA GLY A 70 18.62 -6.05 -5.27
C GLY A 70 17.25 -5.72 -4.66
N GLU A 71 16.37 -6.70 -4.45
CA GLU A 71 15.13 -6.49 -3.71
C GLU A 71 15.43 -6.19 -2.23
N LEU A 72 14.79 -5.16 -1.69
CA LEU A 72 14.92 -4.80 -0.28
C LEU A 72 14.07 -5.73 0.58
N ASP A 73 14.63 -6.19 1.70
CA ASP A 73 13.88 -6.99 2.68
C ASP A 73 12.84 -6.14 3.42
N ARG A 74 13.17 -4.88 3.73
CA ARG A 74 12.31 -3.98 4.51
C ARG A 74 12.26 -2.59 3.89
N SER A 75 11.05 -2.06 3.71
CA SER A 75 10.83 -0.68 3.26
C SER A 75 9.60 -0.10 3.94
N VAL A 76 9.81 0.74 4.94
CA VAL A 76 8.75 1.46 5.67
C VAL A 76 9.17 2.90 5.91
N LEU A 77 8.20 3.81 5.87
CA LEU A 77 8.46 5.24 5.89
C LEU A 77 8.28 5.80 7.31
N ASP A 78 9.14 6.74 7.70
CA ASP A 78 8.84 7.67 8.79
C ASP A 78 7.97 8.79 8.23
N VAL A 79 6.73 8.87 8.73
CA VAL A 79 5.69 9.82 8.29
C VAL A 79 5.51 10.99 9.25
N SER A 80 6.40 11.14 10.24
CA SER A 80 6.32 12.19 11.25
C SER A 80 6.31 13.60 10.66
N LEU A 81 6.98 13.81 9.53
CA LEU A 81 7.01 15.11 8.86
C LEU A 81 5.67 15.45 8.21
N ALA A 82 4.97 14.47 7.64
CA ALA A 82 3.63 14.68 7.07
C ALA A 82 2.63 15.06 8.16
N ASN A 83 2.67 14.35 9.29
CA ASN A 83 1.84 14.66 10.47
C ASN A 83 2.07 16.09 10.96
N ARG A 84 3.34 16.53 11.04
CA ARG A 84 3.69 17.86 11.58
C ARG A 84 3.44 19.01 10.63
N LEU A 85 3.83 18.88 9.36
CA LEU A 85 3.80 19.98 8.39
C LEU A 85 2.49 20.06 7.62
N LEU A 86 1.85 18.93 7.36
CA LEU A 86 0.63 18.85 6.56
C LEU A 86 -0.62 18.63 7.42
N ASN A 87 -0.45 18.36 8.72
CA ASN A 87 -1.53 17.91 9.61
C ASN A 87 -2.32 16.75 8.99
N TRP A 88 -1.60 15.83 8.35
CA TRP A 88 -2.15 14.73 7.58
C TRP A 88 -1.59 13.41 8.11
N GLN A 89 -2.43 12.37 8.13
CA GLN A 89 -2.07 10.97 8.35
C GLN A 89 -2.94 10.09 7.45
N SER A 90 -2.45 8.91 7.07
CA SER A 90 -3.27 7.93 6.34
C SER A 90 -4.45 7.45 7.19
N GLU A 91 -5.63 7.37 6.61
CA GLU A 91 -6.84 6.92 7.33
C GLU A 91 -7.25 5.50 6.95
N VAL A 92 -6.94 5.05 5.73
CA VAL A 92 -7.40 3.77 5.21
C VAL A 92 -6.43 2.66 5.61
N GLY A 93 -6.91 1.72 6.41
CA GLY A 93 -6.15 0.52 6.78
C GLY A 93 -6.01 -0.48 5.63
N ILE A 94 -5.02 -1.36 5.71
CA ILE A 94 -4.70 -2.33 4.65
C ILE A 94 -5.89 -3.20 4.23
N THR A 95 -6.67 -3.71 5.18
CA THR A 95 -7.84 -4.56 4.90
C THR A 95 -8.92 -3.80 4.13
N GLU A 96 -9.18 -2.55 4.54
CA GLU A 96 -10.18 -1.70 3.88
C GLU A 96 -9.71 -1.29 2.48
N GLY A 97 -8.45 -0.85 2.35
CA GLY A 97 -7.86 -0.49 1.06
C GLY A 97 -7.86 -1.65 0.08
N LEU A 98 -7.55 -2.87 0.54
CA LEU A 98 -7.67 -4.09 -0.27
C LEU A 98 -9.12 -4.39 -0.66
N GLY A 99 -10.07 -4.19 0.25
CA GLY A 99 -11.51 -4.32 -0.01
C GLY A 99 -11.96 -3.43 -1.16
N ARG A 100 -11.71 -2.12 -1.05
CA ARG A 100 -12.04 -1.13 -2.07
C ARG A 100 -11.36 -1.43 -3.41
N THR A 101 -10.07 -1.82 -3.36
CA THR A 101 -9.31 -2.20 -4.55
C THR A 101 -9.90 -3.43 -5.23
N TRP A 102 -10.25 -4.46 -4.45
CA TRP A 102 -10.86 -5.69 -4.97
C TRP A 102 -12.22 -5.45 -5.61
N GLU A 103 -13.07 -4.65 -4.97
CA GLU A 103 -14.36 -4.23 -5.52
C GLU A 103 -14.19 -3.49 -6.85
N TRP A 104 -13.21 -2.59 -6.95
CA TRP A 104 -12.89 -1.92 -8.21
C TRP A 104 -12.45 -2.93 -9.29
N PHE A 105 -11.55 -3.86 -8.95
CA PHE A 105 -11.03 -4.89 -9.88
C PHE A 105 -12.13 -5.82 -10.41
N THR A 106 -13.09 -6.18 -9.55
CA THR A 106 -14.18 -7.10 -9.88
C THR A 106 -15.43 -6.41 -10.43
N GLY A 107 -15.50 -5.09 -10.30
CA GLY A 107 -16.57 -4.27 -10.86
C GLY A 107 -16.50 -4.13 -12.39
N PRO A 108 -17.53 -3.53 -13.02
CA PRO A 108 -17.65 -3.44 -14.48
C PRO A 108 -16.48 -2.69 -15.14
N LEU A 109 -15.91 -1.69 -14.45
CA LEU A 109 -14.80 -0.89 -14.95
C LEU A 109 -13.46 -1.62 -14.84
N GLY A 110 -13.23 -2.38 -13.78
CA GLY A 110 -12.02 -3.19 -13.60
C GLY A 110 -11.96 -4.35 -14.59
N ALA A 111 -13.07 -5.07 -14.78
CA ALA A 111 -13.14 -6.20 -15.70
C ALA A 111 -12.79 -5.82 -17.15
N ALA A 112 -13.12 -4.60 -17.58
CA ALA A 112 -12.79 -4.09 -18.92
C ALA A 112 -11.34 -3.61 -19.07
N ALA A 113 -10.64 -3.29 -17.98
CA ALA A 113 -9.25 -2.80 -18.01
C ALA A 113 -8.20 -3.92 -18.06
N ILE A 114 -8.61 -5.16 -17.82
CA ILE A 114 -7.73 -6.35 -17.70
C ILE A 114 -8.00 -7.35 -18.84
N ALA A 115 -8.99 -7.09 -19.70
CA ALA A 115 -9.32 -7.86 -20.91
C ALA A 115 -8.59 -7.27 -22.13
#